data_AF-A0A847AQM7-F1
#
_entry.id   AF-A0A847AQM7-F1
#
_cell.length_a   1.000
_cell.length_b   1.000
_cell.length_c   1.000
_cell.angle_alpha   90.00
_cell.angle_beta   90.00
_cell.angle_gamma   90.00
#
_symmetry.space_group_name_H-M   'P 1'
#
loop_
_entity.id
_entity.type
_entity.pdbx_description
1 polymer ?
#
loop_
_entity_poly.entity_id
_entity_poly.type
_entity_poly.pdbx_seq_one_letter_code
_entity_poly.pdbx_strand_id
1 'polypeptide(L)'
;MDSGTVIVGAVLIALCILPIMIIEFLRKRKEKKLLGFLSSLAGAQNCKVTKFEHCCKQIIGIDEKNNYLFFINSSGKEFVNISVDLKEIQNCKVYKQISSPGSEGVTLQVIDKIGLAFRSKIKSQPDIVIEVFNSDGGT
;
A
#
# COMPACT_ATOMS: atom_id res chain seq x y z
N MET A 1 16.76 -23.90 -43.60
CA MET A 1 16.53 -22.71 -42.76
C MET A 1 17.53 -21.68 -43.21
N ASP A 2 17.06 -20.59 -43.81
CA ASP A 2 17.95 -19.51 -44.20
C ASP A 2 18.38 -18.77 -42.92
N SER A 3 19.67 -18.54 -42.75
CA SER A 3 20.24 -17.85 -41.59
C SER A 3 19.56 -16.50 -41.35
N GLY A 4 19.11 -15.84 -42.42
CA GLY A 4 18.32 -14.61 -42.34
C GLY A 4 17.00 -14.76 -41.61
N THR A 5 16.23 -15.84 -41.86
CA THR A 5 14.93 -16.07 -41.20
C THR A 5 15.10 -16.38 -39.71
N VAL A 6 16.17 -17.07 -39.33
CA VAL A 6 16.50 -17.36 -37.93
C VAL A 6 16.85 -16.07 -37.17
N ILE A 7 17.67 -15.20 -37.77
CA ILE A 7 18.06 -13.92 -37.17
C ILE A 7 16.84 -13.01 -36.98
N VAL A 8 15.98 -12.86 -37.99
CA VAL A 8 14.78 -12.03 -37.89
C VAL A 8 13.83 -12.56 -36.81
N GLY A 9 13.63 -13.89 -36.75
CA GLY A 9 12.83 -14.51 -35.69
C GLY A 9 13.38 -14.25 -34.29
N ALA A 10 14.71 -14.36 -34.11
CA ALA A 10 15.36 -14.09 -32.83
C ALA A 10 15.20 -12.62 -32.39
N VAL A 11 15.35 -11.67 -33.32
CA VAL A 11 15.18 -10.23 -33.04
C VAL A 11 13.74 -9.93 -32.62
N LEU A 12 12.74 -10.48 -33.30
CA LEU A 12 11.32 -10.29 -32.94
C LEU A 12 11.02 -10.84 -31.54
N ILE A 13 11.52 -12.02 -31.20
CA ILE A 13 11.36 -12.60 -29.86
C ILE A 13 12.01 -11.72 -28.80
N ALA A 14 13.24 -11.23 -29.06
CA ALA A 14 13.93 -10.34 -28.12
C ALA A 14 13.16 -9.04 -27.88
N LEU A 15 12.58 -8.44 -28.94
CA LEU A 15 11.76 -7.23 -28.84
C LEU A 15 10.49 -7.43 -27.97
N CYS A 16 9.95 -8.65 -27.90
CA CYS A 16 8.81 -8.96 -27.03
C CYS A 16 9.22 -9.22 -25.57
N ILE A 17 10.34 -9.90 -25.34
CA ILE A 17 10.77 -10.30 -23.98
C ILE A 17 11.39 -9.14 -23.21
N LEU A 18 12.20 -8.31 -23.88
CA LEU A 18 12.89 -7.18 -23.26
C LEU A 18 11.97 -6.21 -22.49
N PRO A 19 10.85 -5.70 -23.04
CA PRO A 19 9.99 -4.77 -22.31
C PRO A 19 9.39 -5.40 -21.04
N ILE A 20 9.03 -6.69 -21.09
CA ILE A 20 8.49 -7.43 -19.94
C ILE A 20 9.54 -7.49 -18.82
N MET A 21 10.78 -7.84 -19.16
CA MET A 21 11.89 -7.90 -18.22
C MET A 21 12.19 -6.52 -17.59
N ILE A 22 12.15 -5.46 -18.39
CA ILE A 22 12.37 -4.09 -17.91
C ILE A 22 11.28 -3.68 -16.91
N ILE A 23 10.01 -3.95 -17.20
CA ILE A 23 8.88 -3.63 -16.32
C ILE A 23 9.03 -4.34 -14.97
N GLU A 24 9.36 -5.63 -14.99
CA GLU A 24 9.58 -6.41 -13.77
C GLU A 24 10.73 -5.88 -12.92
N PHE A 25 11.85 -5.50 -13.57
CA PHE A 25 12.99 -4.92 -12.86
C PHE A 25 12.63 -3.58 -12.21
N LEU A 26 11.94 -2.70 -12.94
CA LEU A 26 11.49 -1.41 -12.42
C LEU A 26 10.51 -1.58 -11.25
N ARG A 27 9.60 -2.56 -11.33
CA ARG A 27 8.65 -2.89 -10.26
C ARG A 27 9.39 -3.30 -8.98
N LYS A 28 10.31 -4.27 -9.08
CA LYS A 28 11.13 -4.73 -7.95
C LYS A 28 11.95 -3.61 -7.32
N ARG A 29 12.46 -2.67 -8.14
CA ARG A 29 13.22 -1.52 -7.63
C ARG A 29 12.34 -0.55 -6.83
N LYS A 30 11.11 -0.29 -7.29
CA LYS A 30 10.15 0.56 -6.57
C LYS A 30 9.75 -0.06 -5.23
N GLU A 31 9.46 -1.36 -5.22
CA GLU A 31 9.14 -2.12 -4.01
C GLU A 31 10.28 -2.07 -2.99
N LYS A 32 11.53 -2.35 -3.42
CA LYS A 32 12.71 -2.23 -2.56
C LYS A 32 12.88 -0.83 -1.97
N LYS A 33 12.55 0.21 -2.74
CA LYS A 33 12.62 1.60 -2.27
C LYS A 33 11.58 1.86 -1.18
N LEU A 34 10.33 1.44 -1.38
CA LEU A 34 9.25 1.53 -0.37
C LEU A 34 9.59 0.75 0.91
N LEU A 35 10.13 -0.46 0.77
CA LEU A 35 10.60 -1.26 1.90
C LEU A 35 11.77 -0.59 2.65
N GLY A 36 12.68 0.07 1.92
CA GLY A 36 13.75 0.87 2.50
C GLY A 36 13.22 2.04 3.33
N PHE A 37 12.22 2.77 2.83
CA PHE A 37 11.55 3.82 3.59
C PHE A 37 10.84 3.28 4.83
N LEU A 38 10.14 2.16 4.70
CA LEU A 38 9.45 1.52 5.82
C LEU A 38 10.45 1.07 6.91
N SER A 39 11.59 0.51 6.49
CA SER A 39 12.67 0.11 7.40
C SER A 39 13.30 1.32 8.10
N SER A 40 13.47 2.43 7.39
CA SER A 40 13.95 3.69 7.98
C SER A 40 12.97 4.27 9.00
N LEU A 41 11.66 4.20 8.70
CA LEU A 41 10.60 4.65 9.60
C LEU A 41 10.58 3.80 10.88
N ALA A 42 10.73 2.48 10.75
CA ALA A 42 10.84 1.58 11.90
C ALA A 42 12.12 1.84 12.71
N GLY A 43 13.26 2.05 12.04
CA GLY A 43 14.53 2.35 12.69
C GLY A 43 14.50 3.64 13.52
N ALA A 44 13.74 4.66 13.08
CA ALA A 44 13.54 5.89 13.86
C ALA A 44 12.84 5.64 15.21
N GLN A 45 12.09 4.54 15.34
CA GLN A 45 11.44 4.11 16.58
C GLN A 45 12.22 2.98 17.29
N ASN A 46 13.49 2.75 16.93
CA ASN A 46 14.29 1.61 17.40
C ASN A 46 13.62 0.24 17.17
N CYS A 47 12.77 0.14 16.14
CA CYS A 47 12.03 -1.05 15.76
C CYS A 47 12.60 -1.70 14.50
N LYS A 48 12.21 -2.95 14.26
CA LYS A 48 12.52 -3.68 13.02
C LYS A 48 11.24 -4.29 12.46
N VAL A 49 10.96 -4.04 11.19
CA VAL A 49 9.83 -4.65 10.49
C VAL A 49 10.07 -6.16 10.39
N THR A 50 9.23 -6.96 11.05
CA THR A 50 9.28 -8.44 11.02
C THR A 50 8.37 -9.02 9.95
N LYS A 51 7.22 -8.38 9.71
CA LYS A 51 6.28 -8.72 8.65
C LYS A 51 5.86 -7.46 7.91
N PHE A 52 5.67 -7.57 6.61
CA PHE A 52 5.15 -6.48 5.80
C PHE A 52 4.30 -7.01 4.67
N GLU A 53 3.42 -6.15 4.18
CA GLU A 53 2.60 -6.38 3.00
C GLU A 53 2.63 -5.14 2.13
N HIS A 54 2.82 -5.34 0.83
CA HIS A 54 2.89 -4.29 -0.16
C HIS A 54 1.70 -4.39 -1.09
N CYS A 55 0.94 -3.30 -1.23
CA CYS A 55 -0.19 -3.21 -2.13
C CYS A 55 -0.08 -1.92 -2.95
N CYS A 56 0.13 -2.05 -4.27
CA CYS A 56 0.24 -0.92 -5.20
C CYS A 56 1.31 0.11 -4.81
N LYS A 57 0.91 1.27 -4.27
CA LYS A 57 1.77 2.39 -3.82
C LYS A 57 1.77 2.53 -2.30
N GLN A 58 1.30 1.51 -1.60
CA GLN A 58 1.17 1.45 -0.15
C GLN A 58 1.97 0.26 0.38
N ILE A 59 2.54 0.43 1.56
CA ILE A 59 3.18 -0.66 2.28
C ILE A 59 2.84 -0.53 3.76
N ILE A 60 2.46 -1.64 4.36
CA ILE A 60 2.23 -1.76 5.79
C ILE A 60 3.22 -2.77 6.36
N GLY A 61 3.78 -2.47 7.52
CA GLY A 61 4.69 -3.37 8.23
C GLY A 61 4.41 -3.37 9.71
N ILE A 62 4.74 -4.47 10.35
CA ILE A 62 4.66 -4.61 11.80
C ILE A 62 5.99 -5.10 12.35
N ASP A 63 6.29 -4.66 13.57
CA ASP A 63 7.29 -5.26 14.44
C ASP A 63 6.55 -6.07 15.51
N GLU A 64 6.49 -7.39 15.35
CA GLU A 64 5.81 -8.28 16.29
C GLU A 64 6.47 -8.33 17.67
N LYS A 65 7.74 -7.95 17.78
CA LYS A 65 8.46 -7.95 19.07
C LYS A 65 8.19 -6.67 19.85
N ASN A 66 8.29 -5.53 19.18
CA ASN A 66 8.09 -4.23 19.83
C ASN A 66 6.63 -3.78 19.81
N ASN A 67 5.75 -4.51 19.13
CA ASN A 67 4.33 -4.20 18.93
C ASN A 67 4.11 -2.83 18.29
N TYR A 68 4.79 -2.59 17.17
CA TYR A 68 4.60 -1.39 16.37
C TYR A 68 4.04 -1.73 14.99
N LEU A 69 3.25 -0.81 14.44
CA LEU A 69 2.82 -0.81 13.06
C LEU A 69 3.35 0.44 12.35
N PHE A 70 3.79 0.24 11.11
CA PHE A 70 4.33 1.27 10.23
C PHE A 70 3.56 1.22 8.93
N PHE A 71 3.17 2.37 8.41
CA PHE A 71 2.45 2.48 7.16
C PHE A 71 3.00 3.62 6.33
N ILE A 72 3.15 3.36 5.04
CA ILE A 72 3.56 4.35 4.05
C ILE A 72 2.57 4.30 2.89
N ASN A 73 2.08 5.46 2.48
CA ASN A 73 1.29 5.62 1.28
C ASN A 73 1.87 6.70 0.37
N SER A 74 2.20 6.32 -0.86
CA SER A 74 2.68 7.23 -1.91
C SER A 74 1.69 7.33 -3.08
N SER A 75 0.41 7.01 -2.88
CA SER A 75 -0.63 7.03 -3.91
C SER A 75 -1.16 8.43 -4.23
N GLY A 76 -1.19 9.32 -3.24
CA GLY A 76 -1.67 10.70 -3.37
C GLY A 76 -0.59 11.71 -3.75
N LYS A 77 -0.95 13.00 -3.71
CA LYS A 77 -0.01 14.12 -3.88
C LYS A 77 1.02 14.19 -2.75
N GLU A 78 0.63 13.74 -1.56
CA GLU A 78 1.47 13.75 -0.36
C GLU A 78 1.93 12.34 -0.01
N PHE A 79 3.18 12.25 0.44
CA PHE A 79 3.76 11.03 0.96
C PHE A 79 3.39 10.90 2.44
N VAL A 80 2.49 9.97 2.75
CA VAL A 80 1.98 9.77 4.11
C VAL A 80 2.77 8.68 4.80
N ASN A 81 3.30 8.98 5.99
CA ASN A 81 4.01 8.04 6.86
C ASN A 81 3.33 8.01 8.23
N ILE A 82 2.95 6.83 8.71
CA ILE A 82 2.27 6.65 9.98
C ILE A 82 3.02 5.58 10.79
N SER A 83 3.23 5.86 12.08
CA SER A 83 3.74 4.89 13.06
C SER A 83 2.74 4.79 14.19
N VAL A 84 2.37 3.57 14.57
CA VAL A 84 1.39 3.29 15.61
C VAL A 84 2.01 2.33 16.62
N ASP A 85 2.10 2.76 17.88
CA ASP A 85 2.42 1.84 18.98
C ASP A 85 1.18 1.01 19.30
N LEU A 86 1.19 -0.26 18.93
CA LEU A 86 0.06 -1.17 19.14
C LEU A 86 -0.14 -1.49 20.62
N LYS A 87 0.83 -1.22 21.51
CA LYS A 87 0.64 -1.34 22.95
C LYS A 87 -0.36 -0.33 23.48
N GLU A 88 -0.47 0.83 22.85
CA GLU A 88 -1.43 1.88 23.23
C GLU A 88 -2.80 1.70 22.57
N ILE A 89 -2.96 0.69 21.71
CA ILE A 89 -4.20 0.42 20.99
C ILE A 89 -5.04 -0.62 21.73
N GLN A 90 -6.34 -0.34 21.86
CA GLN A 90 -7.33 -1.24 22.43
C GLN A 90 -7.86 -2.24 21.40
N ASN A 91 -8.17 -1.77 20.19
CA ASN A 91 -8.61 -2.62 19.08
C ASN A 91 -8.36 -1.94 17.73
N CYS A 92 -8.33 -2.77 16.68
CA CYS A 92 -8.33 -2.33 15.29
C CYS A 92 -9.61 -2.84 14.61
N LYS A 93 -10.25 -1.99 13.81
CA LYS A 93 -11.45 -2.34 13.04
C LYS A 93 -11.35 -1.79 11.63
N VAL A 94 -12.06 -2.44 10.71
CA VAL A 94 -12.24 -1.89 9.37
C VAL A 94 -13.15 -0.66 9.46
N TYR A 95 -12.64 0.47 9.00
CA TYR A 95 -13.38 1.70 8.79
C TYR A 95 -13.91 1.72 7.36
N LYS A 96 -15.20 2.06 7.20
CA LYS A 96 -15.83 2.25 5.89
C LYS A 96 -16.60 3.55 5.91
N GLN A 97 -16.40 4.38 4.89
CA GLN A 97 -17.27 5.51 4.61
C GLN A 97 -18.21 5.11 3.47
N ILE A 98 -19.52 5.26 3.69
CA ILE A 98 -20.55 4.87 2.74
C ILE A 98 -21.40 6.10 2.43
N SER A 99 -21.55 6.43 1.16
CA SER A 99 -22.49 7.43 0.66
C SER A 99 -23.73 6.75 0.08
N SER A 100 -24.87 7.41 0.23
CA SER A 100 -26.13 7.03 -0.41
C SER A 100 -26.55 8.18 -1.34
N PRO A 101 -26.07 8.22 -2.60
CA PRO A 101 -26.54 9.21 -3.55
C PRO A 101 -28.04 8.99 -3.78
N GLY A 102 -28.84 9.94 -3.31
CA GLY A 102 -30.30 9.84 -3.37
C GLY A 102 -30.80 9.88 -4.82
N SER A 103 -31.44 8.81 -5.25
CA SER A 103 -32.44 8.85 -6.32
C SER A 103 -33.68 8.10 -5.86
N GLU A 104 -34.83 8.70 -6.13
CA GLU A 104 -36.14 8.20 -5.72
C GLU A 104 -36.31 6.73 -6.14
N GLY A 105 -36.42 5.84 -5.15
CA GLY A 105 -36.79 4.44 -5.33
C GLY A 105 -35.68 3.39 -5.21
N VAL A 106 -34.39 3.75 -5.27
CA VAL A 106 -33.28 2.78 -5.09
C VAL A 106 -32.20 3.34 -4.17
N THR A 107 -32.07 2.77 -2.97
CA THR A 107 -30.96 3.08 -2.05
C THR A 107 -29.69 2.35 -2.50
N LEU A 108 -28.89 2.97 -3.36
CA LEU A 108 -27.55 2.48 -3.67
C LEU A 108 -26.58 2.91 -2.56
N GLN A 109 -25.96 1.94 -1.89
CA GLN A 109 -24.86 2.20 -0.97
C GLN A 109 -23.55 2.12 -1.76
N VAL A 110 -22.81 3.23 -1.80
CA VAL A 110 -21.50 3.30 -2.44
C VAL A 110 -20.44 3.42 -1.35
N ILE A 111 -19.40 2.59 -1.40
CA ILE A 111 -18.27 2.68 -0.48
C ILE A 111 -17.31 3.73 -1.04
N ASP A 112 -17.18 4.85 -0.34
CA ASP A 112 -16.26 5.91 -0.72
C ASP A 112 -14.85 5.59 -0.21
N LYS A 113 -14.74 5.12 1.04
CA LYS A 113 -13.44 4.92 1.69
C LYS A 113 -13.39 3.63 2.48
N ILE A 114 -12.21 3.01 2.48
CA ILE A 114 -11.89 1.86 3.33
C ILE A 114 -10.57 2.14 4.05
N GLY A 115 -10.54 1.86 5.34
CA GLY A 115 -9.33 2.01 6.14
C GLY A 115 -9.30 1.08 7.35
N LEU A 116 -8.24 1.20 8.12
CA LEU A 116 -8.07 0.57 9.43
C LEU A 116 -8.13 1.66 10.50
N ALA A 117 -9.08 1.56 11.41
CA ALA A 117 -9.21 2.43 12.56
C ALA A 117 -8.63 1.75 13.80
N PHE A 118 -7.62 2.38 14.39
CA PHE A 118 -6.95 1.96 15.61
C PHE A 118 -7.45 2.82 16.76
N ARG A 119 -8.23 2.20 17.66
CA ARG A 119 -8.77 2.87 18.83
C ARG A 119 -7.78 2.84 19.98
N SER A 120 -7.42 4.00 20.51
CA SER A 120 -6.54 4.12 21.67
C SER A 120 -7.17 3.53 22.93
N LYS A 121 -6.35 3.01 23.85
CA LYS A 121 -6.76 2.65 25.21
C LYS A 121 -7.20 3.88 26.01
N ILE A 122 -6.67 5.06 25.67
CA ILE A 122 -6.99 6.33 26.32
C ILE A 122 -8.19 6.95 25.59
N LYS A 123 -9.36 6.96 26.24
CA LYS A 123 -10.63 7.45 25.64
C LYS A 123 -10.60 8.90 25.15
N SER A 124 -9.67 9.71 25.64
CA SER A 124 -9.48 11.11 25.23
C SER A 124 -8.67 11.25 23.94
N GLN A 125 -7.95 10.22 23.51
CA GLN A 125 -7.14 10.31 22.30
C GLN A 125 -8.00 9.97 21.07
N PRO A 126 -7.82 10.71 19.97
CA PRO A 126 -8.51 10.41 18.72
C PRO A 126 -8.05 9.04 18.18
N ASP A 127 -8.95 8.35 17.50
CA ASP A 127 -8.64 7.12 16.78
C ASP A 127 -7.68 7.44 15.62
N ILE A 128 -6.68 6.60 15.41
CA ILE A 128 -5.78 6.71 14.25
C ILE A 128 -6.43 5.95 13.10
N VAL A 129 -6.67 6.62 11.98
CA VAL A 129 -7.24 5.99 10.78
C VAL A 129 -6.19 5.93 9.68
N ILE A 130 -5.90 4.71 9.22
CA ILE A 130 -5.06 4.44 8.06
C ILE A 130 -5.99 4.18 6.88
N GLU A 131 -6.05 5.10 5.94
CA GLU A 131 -6.84 4.96 4.71
C GLU A 131 -6.10 4.07 3.70
N VAL A 132 -6.78 3.00 3.26
CA VAL A 132 -6.25 2.03 2.29
C VAL A 132 -6.87 2.26 0.91
N PHE A 133 -8.14 2.68 0.86
CA PHE A 133 -8.87 3.00 -0.36
C PHE A 133 -9.71 4.26 -0.19
N ASN A 134 -9.80 5.05 -1.27
CA ASN A 134 -10.62 6.24 -1.35
C ASN A 134 -11.04 6.50 -2.81
N SER A 135 -12.35 6.61 -3.05
CA SER A 135 -12.96 6.83 -4.36
C SER A 135 -12.70 8.23 -4.93
N ASP A 136 -12.52 9.23 -4.05
CA ASP A 136 -12.23 10.61 -4.44
C ASP A 136 -10.75 10.79 -4.81
N GLY A 137 -9.91 9.83 -4.41
CA GLY A 137 -8.51 9.71 -4.78
C GLY A 137 -8.38 9.25 -6.22
N GLY A 138 -8.65 10.15 -7.17
CA GLY A 138 -8.39 9.95 -8.59
C GLY A 138 -6.94 9.47 -8.80
N THR A 139 -6.81 8.43 -9.63
CA THR A 139 -5.54 7.95 -10.20
C THR A 139 -4.78 9.05 -10.93
#